data_AF-A0A964EN63-F1
#
_entry.id   AF-A0A964EN63-F1
#
_cell.length_a   1.000
_cell.length_b   1.000
_cell.length_c   1.000
_cell.angle_alpha   90.00
_cell.angle_beta   90.00
_cell.angle_gamma   90.00
#
_symmetry.space_group_name_H-M   'P 1'
#
loop_
_entity.id
_entity.type
_entity.pdbx_description
1 polymer ?
#
loop_
_entity_poly.entity_id
_entity_poly.type
_entity_poly.pdbx_seq_one_letter_code
_entity_poly.pdbx_strand_id
1 'polypeptide(L)'
;MFFKHNAFALLWAGVILLLCGIPGDELPDCDLWDLFSFDKATHATIFAIQAASLTVGFKKQYRFFTLRYHAIGYAWLFTLLYGACTELLQWVVFTHRSADWVDMMANGVGATLGVALYLVVYGNLQPGQCHRQD
;
A
#
# COMPACT_ATOMS: atom_id res chain seq x y z
N MET A 1 3.07 -22.54 2.85
CA MET A 1 2.79 -21.87 1.57
C MET A 1 2.64 -20.35 1.73
N PHE A 2 3.63 -19.65 2.29
CA PHE A 2 3.56 -18.19 2.53
C PHE A 2 3.51 -17.38 1.21
N PHE A 3 4.38 -17.76 0.26
CA PHE A 3 4.48 -17.11 -1.05
C PHE A 3 3.20 -17.22 -1.87
N LYS A 4 2.49 -18.36 -1.83
CA LYS A 4 1.24 -18.51 -2.58
C LYS A 4 0.15 -17.51 -2.16
N HIS A 5 0.10 -17.15 -0.87
CA HIS A 5 -0.90 -16.21 -0.35
C HIS A 5 -0.51 -14.74 -0.58
N ASN A 6 0.79 -14.46 -0.74
CA ASN A 6 1.31 -13.10 -0.99
C ASN A 6 1.69 -12.88 -2.46
N ALA A 7 1.53 -13.87 -3.34
CA ALA A 7 1.93 -13.80 -4.74
C ALA A 7 1.26 -12.62 -5.45
N PHE A 8 -0.04 -12.40 -5.21
CA PHE A 8 -0.74 -11.23 -5.74
C PHE A 8 -0.12 -9.92 -5.27
N ALA A 9 0.17 -9.77 -3.97
CA ALA A 9 0.77 -8.56 -3.42
C ALA A 9 2.20 -8.32 -3.94
N LEU A 10 2.97 -9.39 -4.22
CA LEU A 10 4.30 -9.27 -4.80
C LEU A 10 4.25 -8.90 -6.28
N LEU A 11 3.33 -9.50 -7.05
CA LEU A 11 3.10 -9.13 -8.45
C LEU A 11 2.61 -7.68 -8.56
N TRP A 12 1.68 -7.28 -7.68
CA TRP A 12 1.16 -5.92 -7.63
C TRP A 12 2.24 -4.90 -7.28
N ALA A 13 3.13 -5.22 -6.34
CA ALA A 13 4.31 -4.39 -6.08
C ALA A 13 5.17 -4.23 -7.35
N GLY A 14 5.40 -5.30 -8.12
CA GLY A 14 6.08 -5.19 -9.42
C GLY A 14 5.40 -4.21 -10.38
N VAL A 15 4.06 -4.24 -10.44
CA VAL A 15 3.27 -3.30 -11.26
C VAL A 15 3.40 -1.87 -10.75
N ILE A 16 3.33 -1.63 -9.44
CA ILE A 16 3.51 -0.30 -8.84
C ILE A 16 4.88 0.27 -9.21
N LEU A 17 5.95 -0.52 -9.08
CA LEU A 17 7.29 -0.06 -9.43
C LEU A 17 7.39 0.40 -10.89
N LEU A 18 6.75 -0.34 -11.80
CA LEU A 18 6.71 0.03 -13.22
C LEU A 18 5.88 1.31 -13.42
N LEU A 19 4.70 1.42 -12.80
CA LEU A 19 3.82 2.58 -12.94
C LEU A 19 4.48 3.86 -12.39
N CYS A 20 5.05 3.82 -11.19
CA CYS A 20 5.74 4.97 -10.61
C CYS A 20 7.03 5.35 -11.38
N GLY A 21 7.61 4.41 -12.13
CA GLY A 21 8.77 4.67 -12.97
C GLY A 21 8.45 5.33 -14.32
N ILE A 22 7.18 5.37 -14.74
CA ILE A 22 6.75 6.00 -15.99
C ILE A 22 6.49 7.49 -15.73
N PRO A 23 7.05 8.41 -16.53
CA PRO A 23 6.74 9.83 -16.40
C PRO A 23 5.27 10.06 -16.75
N GLY A 24 4.50 10.60 -15.80
CA GLY A 24 3.20 11.20 -16.07
C GLY A 24 3.42 12.58 -16.66
N ASP A 25 3.04 12.78 -17.92
CA ASP A 25 3.18 14.04 -18.64
C ASP A 25 2.66 15.23 -17.83
N GLU A 26 3.39 16.34 -17.89
CA GLU A 26 3.21 17.56 -17.09
C GLU A 26 1.75 18.06 -17.12
N LEU A 27 1.01 17.73 -16.06
CA LEU A 27 -0.31 18.30 -15.79
C LEU A 27 -0.11 19.68 -15.15
N PRO A 28 -0.86 20.71 -15.56
CA PRO A 28 -0.64 22.09 -15.12
C PRO A 28 -0.83 22.26 -13.61
N ASP A 29 0.18 22.83 -12.94
CA ASP A 29 0.26 23.06 -11.50
C ASP A 29 -0.91 23.94 -10.99
N CYS A 30 -1.70 23.42 -10.06
CA CYS A 30 -2.77 24.16 -9.38
C CYS A 30 -2.75 23.88 -7.87
N ASP A 31 -2.15 24.80 -7.10
CA ASP A 31 -1.72 24.70 -5.68
C ASP A 31 -2.67 24.09 -4.62
N LEU A 32 -3.99 24.01 -4.86
CA LEU A 32 -4.95 23.39 -3.91
C LEU A 32 -5.61 22.12 -4.46
N TRP A 33 -5.51 21.87 -5.77
CA TRP A 33 -6.02 20.67 -6.43
C TRP A 33 -4.91 19.64 -6.67
N ASP A 34 -3.64 19.95 -6.41
CA ASP A 34 -2.52 19.02 -6.57
C ASP A 34 -2.63 17.76 -5.72
N LEU A 35 -3.16 17.87 -4.50
CA LEU A 35 -3.47 16.73 -3.63
C LEU A 35 -4.55 15.81 -4.22
N PHE A 36 -5.36 16.34 -5.15
CA PHE A 36 -6.39 15.64 -5.91
C PHE A 36 -6.03 15.44 -7.39
N SER A 37 -4.78 15.71 -7.78
CA SER A 37 -4.37 15.42 -9.16
C SER A 37 -4.56 13.93 -9.43
N PHE A 38 -4.89 13.59 -10.67
CA PHE A 38 -5.17 12.22 -11.07
C PHE A 38 -4.00 11.27 -10.75
N ASP A 39 -2.78 11.79 -10.84
CA ASP A 39 -1.55 11.10 -10.47
C ASP A 39 -1.50 10.76 -8.97
N LYS A 40 -1.72 11.74 -8.07
CA LYS A 40 -1.75 11.48 -6.61
C LYS A 40 -2.88 10.54 -6.22
N ALA A 41 -4.06 10.69 -6.83
CA ALA A 41 -5.18 9.78 -6.59
C ALA A 41 -4.86 8.35 -7.04
N THR A 42 -4.11 8.21 -8.13
CA THR A 42 -3.60 6.92 -8.61
C THR A 42 -2.62 6.32 -7.61
N HIS A 43 -1.65 7.09 -7.13
CA HIS A 43 -0.73 6.68 -6.05
C HIS A 43 -1.48 6.19 -4.81
N ALA A 44 -2.42 6.98 -4.29
CA ALA A 44 -3.23 6.56 -3.15
C ALA A 44 -3.99 5.24 -3.42
N THR A 45 -4.56 5.08 -4.62
CA THR A 45 -5.35 3.89 -4.98
C THR A 45 -4.47 2.64 -5.10
N ILE A 46 -3.36 2.71 -5.83
CA ILE A 46 -2.49 1.54 -6.06
C ILE A 46 -1.82 1.08 -4.76
N PHE A 47 -1.43 2.01 -3.87
CA PHE A 47 -0.88 1.69 -2.56
C PHE A 47 -1.95 1.20 -1.57
N ALA A 48 -3.22 1.64 -1.71
CA ALA A 48 -4.32 1.04 -0.96
C ALA A 48 -4.56 -0.43 -1.31
N ILE A 49 -4.54 -0.77 -2.61
CA ILE A 49 -4.62 -2.16 -3.06
C ILE A 49 -3.43 -2.98 -2.52
N GLN A 50 -2.23 -2.40 -2.51
CA GLN A 50 -1.03 -3.05 -1.96
C GLN A 50 -1.20 -3.39 -0.47
N ALA A 51 -1.58 -2.42 0.35
CA ALA A 51 -1.76 -2.61 1.79
C ALA A 51 -2.88 -3.61 2.11
N ALA A 52 -4.03 -3.52 1.41
CA ALA A 52 -5.13 -4.46 1.59
C ALA A 52 -4.70 -5.90 1.22
N SER A 53 -4.00 -6.06 0.11
CA SER A 53 -3.53 -7.36 -0.38
C SER A 53 -2.50 -8.00 0.55
N LEU A 54 -1.53 -7.22 1.04
CA LEU A 54 -0.58 -7.67 2.05
C LEU A 54 -1.29 -8.08 3.35
N THR A 55 -2.26 -7.31 3.80
CA THR A 55 -3.04 -7.63 5.01
C THR A 55 -3.75 -8.99 4.86
N VAL A 56 -4.41 -9.23 3.73
CA VAL A 56 -5.05 -10.52 3.41
C VAL A 56 -4.02 -11.65 3.37
N GLY A 57 -2.89 -11.45 2.70
CA GLY A 57 -1.83 -12.47 2.58
C GLY A 57 -1.22 -12.85 3.94
N PHE A 58 -0.94 -11.87 4.78
CA PHE A 58 -0.41 -12.07 6.14
C PHE A 58 -1.44 -12.69 7.09
N LYS A 59 -2.73 -12.41 6.92
CA LYS A 59 -3.79 -13.07 7.70
C LYS A 59 -4.07 -14.50 7.26
N LYS A 60 -3.89 -14.85 5.99
CA LYS A 60 -4.18 -16.21 5.46
C LYS A 60 -3.09 -17.24 5.75
N GLN A 61 -1.85 -16.82 5.98
CA GLN A 61 -0.77 -17.74 6.33
C GLN A 61 -0.84 -18.22 7.79
N TYR A 62 -0.37 -19.44 8.06
CA TYR A 62 -0.30 -20.07 9.40
C TYR A 62 1.13 -20.39 9.86
N ARG A 63 2.13 -19.99 9.06
CA ARG A 63 3.55 -20.29 9.30
C ARG A 63 4.16 -19.37 10.36
N PHE A 64 3.76 -18.10 10.36
CA PHE A 64 4.32 -17.03 11.20
C PHE A 64 3.20 -16.41 12.05
N PHE A 65 3.09 -16.83 13.31
CA PHE A 65 1.99 -16.40 14.19
C PHE A 65 2.02 -14.89 14.46
N THR A 66 3.18 -14.32 14.79
CA THR A 66 3.35 -12.88 15.06
C THR A 66 2.92 -12.01 13.88
N LEU A 67 3.34 -12.40 12.66
CA LEU A 67 2.99 -11.70 11.43
C LEU A 67 1.49 -11.80 11.12
N ARG A 68 0.86 -12.92 11.44
CA ARG A 68 -0.59 -13.09 11.29
C ARG A 68 -1.36 -12.24 12.31
N TYR A 69 -0.94 -12.26 13.57
CA TYR A 69 -1.60 -11.51 14.64
C TYR A 69 -1.54 -10.00 14.36
N HIS A 70 -0.34 -9.48 14.09
CA HIS A 70 -0.07 -8.07 13.78
C HIS A 70 -0.11 -7.75 12.28
N ALA A 71 -0.84 -8.54 11.47
CA ALA A 71 -0.83 -8.43 10.01
C ALA A 71 -1.15 -7.02 9.50
N ILE A 72 -2.09 -6.32 10.17
CA ILE A 72 -2.47 -4.95 9.81
C ILE A 72 -1.28 -3.99 9.96
N GLY A 73 -0.63 -3.99 11.13
CA GLY A 73 0.51 -3.11 11.39
C GLY A 73 1.70 -3.40 10.47
N TYR A 74 2.00 -4.68 10.24
CA TYR A 74 3.06 -5.06 9.32
C TYR A 74 2.73 -4.71 7.86
N ALA A 75 1.50 -4.94 7.39
CA ALA A 75 1.11 -4.61 6.02
C ALA A 75 1.19 -3.09 5.78
N TRP A 76 0.70 -2.28 6.73
CA TRP A 76 0.82 -0.83 6.67
C TRP A 76 2.29 -0.38 6.62
N LEU A 77 3.11 -0.87 7.56
CA LEU A 77 4.53 -0.54 7.63
C LEU A 77 5.29 -0.95 6.36
N PHE A 78 5.09 -2.17 5.86
CA PHE A 78 5.75 -2.61 4.62
C PHE A 78 5.31 -1.80 3.42
N THR A 79 4.03 -1.39 3.35
CA THR A 79 3.54 -0.55 2.25
C THR A 79 4.14 0.85 2.30
N LEU A 80 4.28 1.45 3.49
CA LEU A 80 4.95 2.74 3.68
C LEU A 80 6.43 2.68 3.30
N LEU A 81 7.15 1.68 3.80
CA LEU A 81 8.57 1.50 3.47
C LEU A 81 8.75 1.28 1.97
N TYR A 82 7.87 0.49 1.36
CA TYR A 82 7.89 0.26 -0.07
C TYR A 82 7.65 1.55 -0.87
N GLY A 83 6.68 2.38 -0.47
CA GLY A 83 6.44 3.69 -1.09
C GLY A 83 7.63 4.65 -0.94
N ALA A 84 8.26 4.69 0.23
CA ALA A 84 9.48 5.48 0.41
C ALA A 84 10.63 4.98 -0.47
N CYS A 85 10.74 3.67 -0.69
CA CYS A 85 11.70 3.10 -1.62
C CYS A 85 11.40 3.47 -3.08
N THR A 86 10.13 3.51 -3.50
CA THR A 86 9.79 3.91 -4.87
C THR A 86 10.12 5.37 -5.12
N GLU A 87 9.85 6.27 -4.17
CA GLU A 87 10.26 7.69 -4.26
C GLU A 87 11.78 7.84 -4.34
N LEU A 88 12.52 7.09 -3.51
CA LEU A 88 13.98 7.12 -3.54
C LEU A 88 14.50 6.61 -4.90
N LEU A 89 13.87 5.59 -5.48
CA LEU A 89 14.22 5.10 -6.81
C LEU A 89 13.88 6.12 -7.90
N GLN A 90 12.76 6.83 -7.80
CA GLN A 90 12.43 7.96 -8.69
C GLN A 90 13.53 9.02 -8.64
N TRP A 91 13.99 9.39 -7.45
CA TRP A 91 15.07 10.36 -7.29
C TRP A 91 16.42 9.92 -7.89
N VAL A 92 16.80 8.65 -7.71
CA VAL A 92 18.16 8.17 -8.07
C VAL A 92 18.24 7.56 -9.47
N VAL A 93 17.21 6.82 -9.88
CA VAL A 93 17.25 5.94 -11.06
C VAL A 93 16.47 6.53 -12.23
N PHE A 94 15.33 7.17 -11.98
CA PHE A 94 14.45 7.65 -13.03
C PHE A 94 14.73 9.12 -13.35
N THR A 95 15.68 9.38 -14.25
CA THR A 95 16.10 10.75 -14.64
C THR A 95 14.98 11.62 -15.24
N HIS A 96 13.86 11.02 -15.61
CA HIS A 96 12.68 11.70 -16.18
C HIS A 96 11.54 11.91 -15.16
N ARG A 97 11.72 11.54 -13.89
CA ARG A 97 10.74 11.74 -12.81
C ARG A 97 11.43 12.30 -11.58
N SER A 98 10.92 13.40 -11.04
CA SER A 98 11.37 13.91 -9.74
C SER A 98 10.61 13.20 -8.62
N ALA A 99 11.31 12.84 -7.55
CA ALA A 99 10.65 12.44 -6.31
C ALA A 99 9.86 13.63 -5.75
N ASP A 100 8.66 13.34 -5.24
CA ASP A 100 7.75 14.35 -4.73
C ASP A 100 7.25 13.97 -3.34
N TRP A 101 7.40 14.90 -2.40
CA TRP A 101 6.87 14.73 -1.05
C TRP A 101 5.36 14.50 -1.03
N VAL A 102 4.63 15.06 -2.00
CA VAL A 102 3.19 14.87 -2.14
C VAL A 102 2.87 13.44 -2.62
N ASP A 103 3.68 12.83 -3.50
CA ASP A 103 3.55 11.41 -3.87
C ASP A 103 3.78 10.52 -2.65
N MET A 104 4.78 10.82 -1.83
CA MET A 104 5.03 10.09 -0.58
C MET A 104 3.84 10.18 0.39
N MET A 105 3.20 11.35 0.50
CA MET A 105 1.99 11.53 1.30
C MET A 105 0.82 10.73 0.72
N ALA A 106 0.61 10.76 -0.60
CA ALA A 106 -0.42 10.00 -1.29
C ALA A 106 -0.24 8.48 -1.07
N ASN A 107 1.00 7.98 -1.15
CA ASN A 107 1.33 6.59 -0.85
C ASN A 107 0.94 6.22 0.60
N GLY A 108 1.20 7.11 1.57
CA GLY A 108 0.83 6.91 2.97
C GLY A 108 -0.68 6.96 3.25
N VAL A 109 -1.40 7.87 2.58
CA VAL A 109 -2.87 7.91 2.59
C VAL A 109 -3.42 6.60 2.01
N GLY A 110 -2.89 6.16 0.87
CA GLY A 110 -3.23 4.89 0.24
C GLY A 110 -3.04 3.71 1.18
N ALA A 111 -1.86 3.58 1.80
CA ALA A 111 -1.57 2.51 2.76
C ALA A 111 -2.58 2.46 3.91
N THR A 112 -2.95 3.64 4.44
CA THR A 112 -3.92 3.78 5.52
C THR A 112 -5.34 3.39 5.07
N LEU A 113 -5.76 3.86 3.89
CA LEU A 113 -7.05 3.52 3.29
C LEU A 113 -7.16 2.02 2.99
N GLY A 114 -6.10 1.40 2.49
CA GLY A 114 -6.09 -0.04 2.19
C GLY A 114 -6.30 -0.91 3.44
N VAL A 115 -5.67 -0.55 4.55
CA VAL A 115 -5.90 -1.21 5.85
C VAL A 115 -7.30 -0.92 6.38
N ALA A 116 -7.75 0.34 6.30
CA ALA A 116 -9.10 0.71 6.74
C ALA A 116 -10.17 -0.07 5.94
N LEU A 117 -10.00 -0.20 4.63
CA LEU A 117 -10.87 -0.99 3.76
C LEU A 117 -10.90 -2.46 4.20
N TYR A 118 -9.74 -3.05 4.49
CA TYR A 118 -9.69 -4.41 5.02
C TYR A 118 -10.49 -4.54 6.33
N LEU A 119 -10.36 -3.57 7.24
CA LEU A 119 -11.11 -3.55 8.50
C LEU A 119 -12.61 -3.38 8.28
N VAL A 120 -13.05 -2.53 7.35
CA VAL A 120 -14.47 -2.35 7.05
C VAL A 120 -15.06 -3.62 6.42
N VAL A 121 -14.35 -4.26 5.50
CA VAL A 121 -14.83 -5.47 4.80
C VAL A 121 -14.81 -6.69 5.72
N TYR A 122 -13.71 -6.92 6.44
CA TYR A 122 -13.51 -8.15 7.23
C TYR A 122 -13.74 -7.97 8.72
N GLY A 123 -13.69 -6.76 9.26
CA GLY A 123 -14.00 -6.47 10.67
C GLY A 123 -15.47 -6.64 10.97
N ASN A 124 -16.36 -6.30 10.03
CA ASN A 124 -17.80 -6.58 10.15
C ASN A 124 -18.15 -8.07 9.96
N LEU A 125 -17.24 -8.85 9.39
CA LEU A 125 -17.38 -10.31 9.22
C LEU A 125 -16.78 -11.11 10.39
N GLN A 126 -16.34 -10.44 11.47
CA GLN A 126 -15.97 -11.09 12.72
C GLN A 126 -17.03 -10.86 13.81
N PRO A 127 -18.28 -11.37 13.68
CA PRO A 127 -19.11 -11.56 14.85
C PRO A 127 -18.47 -12.70 15.67
N GLY A 128 -17.80 -12.35 16.76
CA GLY A 128 -17.28 -13.33 17.72
C GLY A 128 -15.78 -13.28 17.96
N GLN A 129 -15.27 -12.14 18.39
CA GLN A 129 -14.29 -12.15 19.49
C GLN A 129 -15.06 -12.57 20.76
N CYS A 130 -15.47 -13.83 20.84
CA CYS A 130 -15.91 -14.40 22.11
C CYS A 130 -14.68 -14.43 23.00
N HIS A 131 -14.79 -13.76 24.15
CA HIS A 131 -13.89 -13.92 25.29
C HIS A 131 -13.37 -15.36 25.35
N ARG A 132 -12.05 -15.52 25.30
CA ARG A 132 -11.41 -16.66 25.94
C ARG A 132 -10.37 -16.13 26.91
N GLN A 133 -10.82 -16.05 28.17
CA GLN A 133 -10.03 -15.87 29.37
C GLN A 133 -9.42 -17.21 29.75
N ASP A 134 -8.22 -17.52 29.26
CA ASP A 134 -7.40 -18.58 29.84
C ASP A 134 -5.92 -18.18 29.75
#